data_AF-A0A7S0JDK7-F1
#
_entry.id   AF-A0A7S0JDK7-F1
#
_cell.length_a   1.000
_cell.length_b   1.000
_cell.length_c   1.000
_cell.angle_alpha   90.00
_cell.angle_beta   90.00
_cell.angle_gamma   90.00
#
_symmetry.space_group_name_H-M   'P 1'
#
loop_
_entity.id
_entity.type
_entity.pdbx_description
1 polymer ?
#
loop_
_entity_poly.entity_id
_entity_poly.type
_entity_poly.pdbx_seq_one_letter_code
_entity_poly.pdbx_strand_id
1 'polypeptide(L)'
;RDPIMRAFSEWSMFALGWNWDGNRNFTDAITKKVRRLKTCNETLWQNVSLLRELPTNELRQYLRGCFERGKAMMYVATSMYVVCILHALRYFDRSQFLFLRYEDLMQMDSDSVVTLLARFTGMYVDAQVLRTARAEGKCQAHSPRSKKPMSFSSSSAYASEMLSAASTHLERLFDPYNHLLAELVHPSFTWLAKDHHKKPLNATEKAAHLKREAEAEEKKKKAKERHKASEAQLKQRSNAWVKGEDLELKLKKIEERKYAECKRAFDQLSLVPLCLRLDASPEKCNVSRVKTRPCLFVKNKCRSSSMSFPQFCGRMPGL
;
A
#
# COMPACT_ATOMS: atom_id res chain seq x y z
N ARG A 1 -7.81 0.94 28.69
CA ARG A 1 -7.25 0.90 27.31
C ARG A 1 -5.75 0.66 27.45
N ASP A 2 -5.18 -0.24 26.66
CA ASP A 2 -3.73 -0.40 26.59
C ASP A 2 -3.15 0.85 25.89
N PRO A 3 -2.23 1.63 26.48
CA PRO A 3 -1.58 2.75 25.81
C PRO A 3 -0.74 2.34 24.58
N ILE A 4 -0.76 1.07 24.21
CA ILE A 4 0.04 0.39 23.20
C ILE A 4 -0.59 0.47 21.79
N MET A 5 -1.32 1.54 21.45
CA MET A 5 -1.87 1.72 20.08
C MET A 5 -1.38 2.99 19.35
N ARG A 6 -0.15 3.44 19.67
CA ARG A 6 0.97 3.72 18.75
C ARG A 6 0.71 4.57 17.49
N ALA A 7 0.77 5.90 17.64
CA ALA A 7 1.84 6.62 16.96
C ALA A 7 2.91 6.83 18.02
N PHE A 8 4.15 6.52 17.68
CA PHE A 8 5.20 6.57 18.67
C PHE A 8 5.87 7.92 18.61
N SER A 9 6.33 8.37 19.76
CA SER A 9 7.56 9.11 19.88
C SER A 9 8.62 8.68 18.84
N GLU A 10 9.35 9.65 18.29
CA GLU A 10 10.24 9.49 17.12
C GLU A 10 11.13 8.23 17.21
N TRP A 11 11.64 7.95 18.42
CA TRP A 11 12.52 6.82 18.69
C TRP A 11 11.92 5.49 18.33
N SER A 12 10.65 5.26 18.67
CA SER A 12 10.08 3.94 18.43
C SER A 12 9.63 3.78 16.97
N MET A 13 9.31 4.87 16.26
CA MET A 13 9.10 4.83 14.82
C MET A 13 10.41 4.52 14.07
N PHE A 14 11.52 5.04 14.61
CA PHE A 14 12.85 4.79 14.09
C PHE A 14 13.31 3.37 14.39
N ALA A 15 13.15 2.94 15.64
CA ALA A 15 13.74 1.71 16.16
C ALA A 15 12.89 0.46 15.87
N LEU A 16 11.57 0.58 15.94
CA LEU A 16 10.67 -0.54 15.71
C LEU A 16 10.31 -0.64 14.22
N GLY A 17 10.34 -1.86 13.70
CA GLY A 17 9.88 -2.15 12.35
C GLY A 17 8.37 -1.95 12.20
N TRP A 18 7.97 -1.47 11.03
CA TRP A 18 6.57 -1.33 10.63
C TRP A 18 6.03 -2.63 10.06
N ASN A 19 4.71 -2.81 10.06
CA ASN A 19 4.10 -4.02 9.51
C ASN A 19 4.43 -4.24 8.02
N TRP A 20 4.78 -3.18 7.29
CA TRP A 20 5.23 -3.21 5.90
C TRP A 20 6.74 -3.33 5.74
N ASP A 21 7.53 -3.24 6.82
CA ASP A 21 8.97 -3.43 6.74
C ASP A 21 9.27 -4.90 6.48
N GLY A 22 10.14 -5.15 5.49
CA GLY A 22 10.59 -6.50 5.15
C GLY A 22 11.50 -7.11 6.22
N ASN A 23 11.99 -6.32 7.17
CA ASN A 23 12.86 -6.76 8.24
C ASN A 23 12.23 -6.50 9.62
N ARG A 24 12.02 -7.58 10.39
CA ARG A 24 11.47 -7.52 11.75
C ARG A 24 12.54 -7.61 12.83
N ASN A 25 13.80 -7.85 12.47
CA ASN A 25 14.92 -7.79 13.41
C ASN A 25 15.21 -6.31 13.73
N PHE A 26 15.05 -5.96 14.99
CA PHE A 26 15.25 -4.61 15.51
C PHE A 26 16.66 -4.08 15.23
N THR A 27 17.70 -4.85 15.55
CA THR A 27 19.10 -4.43 15.37
C THR A 27 19.42 -4.20 13.90
N ASP A 28 19.01 -5.13 13.05
CA ASP A 28 19.24 -5.01 11.61
C ASP A 28 18.44 -3.85 11.01
N ALA A 29 17.22 -3.60 11.50
CA ALA A 29 16.37 -2.50 11.05
C ALA A 29 17.01 -1.14 11.37
N ILE A 30 17.46 -0.94 12.62
CA ILE A 30 18.16 0.28 13.04
C ILE A 30 19.47 0.43 12.27
N THR A 31 20.30 -0.62 12.23
CA THR A 31 21.59 -0.59 11.52
C THR A 31 21.40 -0.23 10.05
N LYS A 32 20.38 -0.77 9.39
CA LYS A 32 20.05 -0.43 8.00
C LYS A 32 19.62 1.03 7.85
N LYS A 33 18.79 1.55 8.77
CA LYS A 33 18.35 2.96 8.76
C LYS A 33 19.54 3.91 8.97
N VAL A 34 20.36 3.67 9.98
CA VAL A 34 21.58 4.45 10.25
C VAL A 34 22.55 4.38 9.07
N ARG A 35 22.80 3.19 8.52
CA ARG A 35 23.67 3.03 7.34
C ARG A 35 23.16 3.82 6.15
N ARG A 36 21.85 3.82 5.90
CA ARG A 36 21.23 4.60 4.82
C ARG A 36 21.46 6.10 5.00
N LEU A 37 21.32 6.61 6.23
CA LEU A 37 21.58 8.02 6.54
C LEU A 37 23.06 8.37 6.35
N LYS A 38 23.98 7.54 6.88
CA LYS A 38 25.43 7.68 6.69
C LYS A 38 25.82 7.70 5.22
N THR A 39 25.37 6.71 4.44
CA THR A 39 25.69 6.61 3.01
C THR A 39 25.13 7.78 2.22
N CYS A 40 23.99 8.35 2.65
CA CYS A 40 23.43 9.49 1.92
C CYS A 40 24.21 10.78 2.15
N ASN A 41 24.44 11.17 3.42
CA ASN A 41 25.30 12.31 3.75
C ASN A 41 25.64 12.29 5.25
N GLU A 42 26.79 11.73 5.60
CA GLU A 42 27.21 11.56 7.00
C GLU A 42 27.30 12.89 7.76
N THR A 43 27.89 13.91 7.13
CA THR A 43 28.10 15.22 7.74
C THR A 43 26.80 15.91 8.10
N LEU A 44 25.83 15.96 7.17
CA LEU A 44 24.56 16.65 7.39
C LEU A 44 23.67 15.95 8.41
N TRP A 45 23.65 14.61 8.44
CA TRP A 45 22.81 13.91 9.42
C TRP A 45 23.44 13.92 10.83
N GLN A 46 24.76 14.07 10.98
CA GLN A 46 25.36 14.21 12.32
C GLN A 46 25.37 15.66 12.83
N ASN A 47 25.32 16.65 11.94
CA ASN A 47 25.42 18.06 12.29
C ASN A 47 24.11 18.81 12.02
N VAL A 48 23.23 18.84 13.02
CA VAL A 48 21.93 19.53 12.94
C VAL A 48 22.09 21.06 12.77
N SER A 49 23.16 21.66 13.30
CA SER A 49 23.45 23.08 13.11
C SER A 49 23.74 23.39 11.63
N LEU A 50 24.54 22.56 10.97
CA LEU A 50 24.80 22.71 9.53
C LEU A 50 23.51 22.52 8.72
N LEU A 51 22.68 21.53 9.08
CA LEU A 51 21.38 21.30 8.43
C LEU A 51 20.47 22.54 8.52
N ARG A 52 20.46 23.22 9.68
CA ARG A 52 19.70 24.45 9.91
C ARG A 52 20.17 25.59 9.00
N GLU A 53 21.46 25.71 8.78
CA GLU A 53 22.07 26.81 8.02
C GLU A 53 22.02 26.60 6.50
N LEU A 54 21.72 25.38 6.04
CA LEU A 54 21.67 25.09 4.61
C LEU A 54 20.76 26.06 3.83
N PRO A 55 21.23 26.56 2.67
CA PRO A 55 20.37 27.26 1.73
C PRO A 55 19.17 26.40 1.32
N THR A 56 18.03 27.05 1.08
CA THR A 56 16.76 26.37 0.76
C THR A 56 16.87 25.38 -0.40
N ASN A 57 17.66 25.70 -1.44
CA ASN A 57 17.87 24.82 -2.59
C ASN A 57 18.67 23.57 -2.22
N GLU A 58 19.69 23.69 -1.37
CA GLU A 58 20.52 22.58 -0.92
C GLU A 58 19.75 21.67 0.05
N LEU A 59 18.98 22.25 0.98
CA LEU A 59 18.07 21.49 1.84
C LEU A 59 17.05 20.69 1.02
N ARG A 60 16.52 21.28 -0.06
CA ARG A 60 15.62 20.58 -0.99
C ARG A 60 16.34 19.41 -1.69
N GLN A 61 17.58 19.59 -2.12
CA GLN A 61 18.37 18.52 -2.73
C GLN A 61 18.66 17.39 -1.72
N TYR A 62 19.01 17.74 -0.49
CA TYR A 62 19.21 16.79 0.60
C TYR A 62 17.95 15.96 0.85
N LEU A 63 16.77 16.57 0.93
CA LEU A 63 15.50 15.84 1.05
C LEU A 63 15.19 14.95 -0.16
N ARG A 64 15.53 15.41 -1.37
CA ARG A 64 15.36 14.60 -2.60
C ARG A 64 16.24 13.37 -2.61
N GLY A 65 17.51 13.51 -2.22
CA GLY A 65 18.48 12.42 -2.19
C GLY A 65 18.28 11.47 -1.02
N CYS A 66 18.15 12.00 0.20
CA CYS A 66 18.20 11.21 1.43
C CYS A 66 16.83 10.77 1.96
N PHE A 67 15.76 11.47 1.58
CA PHE A 67 14.41 11.25 2.09
C PHE A 67 13.40 10.92 0.98
N GLU A 68 13.87 10.37 -0.14
CA GLU A 68 13.07 10.03 -1.34
C GLU A 68 12.08 11.13 -1.75
N ARG A 69 12.56 12.37 -1.83
CA ARG A 69 11.76 13.57 -2.20
C ARG A 69 10.76 14.00 -1.14
N GLY A 70 10.96 13.60 0.12
CA GLY A 70 10.11 14.03 1.24
C GLY A 70 8.68 13.48 1.14
N LYS A 71 8.49 12.31 0.53
CA LYS A 71 7.18 11.65 0.50
C LYS A 71 6.68 11.43 1.92
N ALA A 72 5.37 11.61 2.14
CA ALA A 72 4.77 11.49 3.46
C ALA A 72 5.06 10.15 4.18
N MET A 73 5.15 9.06 3.42
CA MET A 73 5.47 7.74 3.99
C MET A 73 6.93 7.56 4.41
N MET A 74 7.85 8.43 3.97
CA MET A 74 9.27 8.36 4.34
C MET A 74 9.54 8.90 5.74
N TYR A 75 8.67 9.75 6.27
CA TYR A 75 8.72 10.20 7.66
C TYR A 75 8.68 9.01 8.62
N VAL A 76 7.94 7.98 8.25
CA VAL A 76 7.84 6.76 9.05
C VAL A 76 9.12 5.93 8.99
N ALA A 77 9.84 5.99 7.86
CA ALA A 77 11.06 5.22 7.65
C ALA A 77 12.29 5.83 8.35
N THR A 78 12.40 7.16 8.37
CA THR A 78 13.54 7.88 8.97
C THR A 78 13.25 8.50 10.33
N SER A 79 11.97 8.77 10.64
CA SER A 79 11.49 9.36 11.91
C SER A 79 12.15 10.69 12.29
N MET A 80 12.80 11.37 11.34
CA MET A 80 13.42 12.68 11.53
C MET A 80 12.49 13.75 10.95
N TYR A 81 11.42 14.09 11.66
CA TYR A 81 10.41 15.03 11.16
C TYR A 81 10.95 16.44 10.98
N VAL A 82 11.88 16.84 11.85
CA VAL A 82 12.41 18.19 11.89
C VAL A 82 13.07 18.62 10.58
N VAL A 83 13.71 17.73 9.83
CA VAL A 83 14.30 18.06 8.51
C VAL A 83 13.22 18.51 7.53
N CYS A 84 12.07 17.87 7.59
CA CYS A 84 10.96 18.09 6.68
C CYS A 84 10.17 19.33 7.09
N ILE A 85 10.01 19.54 8.40
CA ILE A 85 9.42 20.73 8.99
C ILE A 85 10.28 21.95 8.66
N LEU A 86 11.60 21.87 8.86
CA LEU A 86 12.55 22.91 8.51
C LEU A 86 12.38 23.32 7.04
N HIS A 87 12.30 22.35 6.12
CA HIS A 87 12.09 22.65 4.70
C HIS A 87 10.71 23.26 4.43
N ALA A 88 9.63 22.75 5.04
CA ALA A 88 8.29 23.31 4.86
C ALA A 88 8.23 24.78 5.31
N LEU A 89 8.84 25.09 6.46
CA LEU A 89 8.93 26.44 7.02
C LEU A 89 9.83 27.40 6.22
N ARG A 90 10.53 26.94 5.16
CA ARG A 90 11.20 27.83 4.20
C ARG A 90 10.25 28.46 3.18
N TYR A 91 9.03 27.93 3.03
CA TYR A 91 8.06 28.38 2.02
C TYR A 91 6.73 28.83 2.61
N PHE A 92 6.41 28.32 3.80
CA PHE A 92 5.13 28.52 4.44
C PHE A 92 5.35 29.08 5.83
N ASP A 93 4.46 29.99 6.23
CA ASP A 93 4.48 30.55 7.57
C ASP A 93 4.17 29.47 8.60
N ARG A 94 4.82 29.58 9.76
CA ARG A 94 4.61 28.65 10.87
C ARG A 94 3.15 28.55 11.29
N SER A 95 2.39 29.64 11.19
CA SER A 95 0.95 29.69 11.52
C SER A 95 0.08 28.83 10.60
N GLN A 96 0.56 28.47 9.41
CA GLN A 96 -0.13 27.58 8.47
C GLN A 96 -0.05 26.10 8.85
N PHE A 97 0.65 25.77 9.93
CA PHE A 97 0.80 24.41 10.41
C PHE A 97 0.27 24.24 11.83
N LEU A 98 -0.53 23.19 12.02
CA LEU A 98 -0.91 22.68 13.32
C LEU A 98 -0.05 21.47 13.66
N PHE A 99 0.81 21.62 14.67
CA PHE A 99 1.65 20.53 15.18
C PHE A 99 0.99 19.94 16.42
N LEU A 100 0.74 18.63 16.40
CA LEU A 100 0.15 17.90 17.50
C LEU A 100 1.07 16.75 17.85
N ARG A 101 1.44 16.62 19.12
CA ARG A 101 2.06 15.39 19.61
C ARG A 101 0.98 14.34 19.68
N TYR A 102 1.32 13.12 19.26
CA TYR A 102 0.38 12.02 19.34
C TYR A 102 -0.03 11.74 20.79
N GLU A 103 0.93 11.81 21.71
CA GLU A 103 0.71 11.56 23.13
C GLU A 103 -0.30 12.54 23.73
N ASP A 104 -0.29 13.80 23.31
CA ASP A 104 -1.28 14.80 23.72
C ASP A 104 -2.63 14.56 23.05
N LEU A 105 -2.62 14.30 21.74
CA LEU A 105 -3.82 14.01 20.96
C LEU A 105 -4.61 12.82 21.54
N MET A 106 -3.90 11.81 22.04
CA MET A 106 -4.52 10.61 22.63
C MET A 106 -5.11 10.85 24.03
N GLN A 107 -4.72 11.93 24.70
CA GLN A 107 -5.29 12.34 25.99
C GLN A 107 -6.52 13.23 25.80
N MET A 108 -6.69 13.84 24.62
CA MET A 108 -7.84 14.67 24.30
C MET A 108 -9.09 13.83 24.02
N ASP A 109 -10.25 14.32 24.45
CA ASP A 109 -11.54 13.80 24.00
C ASP A 109 -11.84 14.24 22.55
N SER A 110 -12.78 13.56 21.90
CA SER A 110 -13.10 13.81 20.49
C SER A 110 -13.57 15.24 20.22
N ASP A 111 -14.28 15.86 21.16
CA ASP A 111 -14.83 17.19 20.96
C ASP A 111 -13.74 18.24 21.07
N SER A 112 -12.81 18.07 22.01
CA SER A 112 -11.62 18.91 22.13
C SER A 112 -10.78 18.86 20.85
N VAL A 113 -10.59 17.69 20.26
CA VAL A 113 -9.86 17.54 18.98
C VAL A 113 -10.59 18.25 17.84
N VAL A 114 -11.90 18.02 17.70
CA VAL A 114 -12.70 18.66 16.65
C VAL A 114 -12.70 20.18 16.82
N THR A 115 -12.83 20.68 18.05
CA THR A 115 -12.80 22.12 18.36
C THR A 115 -11.44 22.73 18.03
N LEU A 116 -10.34 22.04 18.35
CA LEU A 116 -8.99 22.47 18.01
C LEU A 116 -8.80 22.59 16.49
N LEU A 117 -9.20 21.55 15.75
CA LEU A 117 -9.14 21.54 14.29
C LEU A 117 -10.01 22.63 13.68
N ALA A 118 -11.22 22.84 14.21
CA ALA A 118 -12.14 23.86 13.75
C ALA A 118 -11.55 25.26 13.91
N ARG A 119 -11.01 25.58 15.09
CA ARG A 119 -10.33 26.86 15.36
C ARG A 119 -9.14 27.08 14.42
N PHE A 120 -8.32 26.06 14.21
CA PHE A 120 -7.14 26.17 13.35
C PHE A 120 -7.51 26.35 11.87
N THR A 121 -8.53 25.64 11.40
CA THR A 121 -8.98 25.68 9.99
C THR A 121 -9.96 26.81 9.68
N GLY A 122 -10.41 27.56 10.70
CA GLY A 122 -11.46 28.56 10.56
C GLY A 122 -12.86 27.97 10.33
N MET A 123 -13.04 26.66 10.54
CA MET A 123 -14.36 26.02 10.45
C MET A 123 -15.20 26.33 11.68
N TYR A 124 -16.50 26.52 11.47
CA TYR A 124 -17.46 26.72 12.55
C TYR A 124 -17.81 25.39 13.22
N VAL A 125 -17.69 25.34 14.55
CA VAL A 125 -18.16 24.24 15.40
C VAL A 125 -18.75 24.81 16.66
N ASP A 126 -20.00 24.43 16.97
CA ASP A 126 -20.68 24.77 18.21
C ASP A 126 -21.11 23.50 18.98
N ALA A 127 -21.71 23.70 20.15
CA ALA A 127 -22.19 22.59 20.98
C ALA A 127 -23.29 21.76 20.28
N GLN A 128 -24.07 22.37 19.38
CA GLN A 128 -25.14 21.68 18.68
C GLN A 128 -24.60 20.73 17.61
N VAL A 129 -23.62 21.18 16.82
CA VAL A 129 -22.91 20.37 15.82
C VAL A 129 -22.23 19.19 16.50
N LEU A 130 -21.53 19.41 17.62
CA LEU A 130 -20.87 18.33 18.37
C LEU A 130 -21.86 17.31 18.92
N ARG A 131 -22.99 17.76 19.50
CA ARG A 131 -24.06 16.86 19.99
C ARG A 131 -24.64 16.00 18.87
N THR A 132 -24.92 16.61 17.71
CA THR A 132 -25.46 15.91 16.54
C THR A 132 -24.47 14.88 16.01
N ALA A 133 -23.20 15.26 15.84
CA ALA A 133 -22.14 14.35 15.40
C ALA A 133 -21.98 13.15 16.35
N ARG A 134 -22.05 13.37 17.67
CA ARG A 134 -22.01 12.29 18.66
C ARG A 134 -23.22 11.37 18.57
N ALA A 135 -24.43 11.90 18.42
CA ALA A 135 -25.65 11.12 18.26
C ALA A 135 -25.61 10.22 17.01
N GLU A 136 -24.96 10.70 15.95
CA GLU A 136 -24.72 9.94 14.72
C GLU A 136 -23.51 8.98 14.78
N GLY A 137 -22.80 8.92 15.92
CA GLY A 137 -21.60 8.10 16.09
C GLY A 137 -20.40 8.56 15.26
N LYS A 138 -20.36 9.83 14.84
CA LYS A 138 -19.22 10.43 14.13
C LYS A 138 -18.11 10.79 15.12
N CYS A 139 -16.89 10.94 14.60
CA CYS A 139 -15.71 11.35 15.37
C CYS A 139 -15.34 10.44 16.55
N GLN A 140 -15.90 9.23 16.62
CA GLN A 140 -15.52 8.23 17.60
C GLN A 140 -14.36 7.40 17.03
N ALA A 141 -13.23 7.41 17.74
CA ALA A 141 -12.07 6.56 17.42
C ALA A 141 -12.42 5.05 17.44
N HIS A 142 -13.52 4.68 18.10
CA HIS A 142 -14.03 3.32 18.20
C HIS A 142 -15.43 3.25 17.59
N SER A 143 -15.51 3.22 16.26
CA SER A 143 -16.75 2.74 15.67
C SER A 143 -16.88 1.25 16.01
N PRO A 144 -18.02 0.76 16.53
CA PRO A 144 -18.26 -0.67 16.69
C PRO A 144 -18.12 -1.45 15.36
N ARG A 145 -18.08 -0.75 14.22
CA ARG A 145 -17.79 -1.33 12.90
C ARG A 145 -16.30 -1.54 12.62
N SER A 146 -15.38 -0.84 13.28
CA SER A 146 -13.94 -1.04 13.11
C SER A 146 -13.44 -2.18 14.01
N LYS A 147 -13.58 -3.42 13.55
CA LYS A 147 -13.17 -4.63 14.30
C LYS A 147 -11.65 -4.75 14.55
N LYS A 148 -10.83 -3.88 13.96
CA LYS A 148 -9.38 -3.86 14.17
C LYS A 148 -8.94 -2.43 14.42
N PRO A 149 -8.37 -2.13 15.59
CA PRO A 149 -7.75 -0.83 15.77
C PRO A 149 -6.57 -0.71 14.79
N MET A 150 -6.39 0.48 14.21
CA MET A 150 -5.31 0.73 13.26
C MET A 150 -3.97 0.63 14.00
N SER A 151 -3.33 -0.53 13.91
CA SER A 151 -1.97 -0.74 14.42
C SER A 151 -1.00 -0.67 13.26
N PHE A 152 -0.19 0.37 13.21
CA PHE A 152 0.75 0.57 12.11
C PHE A 152 2.10 -0.12 12.33
N SER A 153 2.39 -0.59 13.55
CA SER A 153 3.68 -1.23 13.87
C SER A 153 3.55 -2.71 14.14
N SER A 154 4.47 -3.49 13.55
CA SER A 154 4.75 -4.85 14.03
C SER A 154 5.64 -4.71 15.26
N SER A 155 5.09 -4.81 16.45
CA SER A 155 5.98 -5.04 17.58
C SER A 155 6.37 -6.49 17.58
N SER A 156 7.66 -6.79 17.50
CA SER A 156 8.17 -8.02 18.07
C SER A 156 7.61 -8.22 19.49
N ALA A 157 7.44 -9.46 19.92
CA ALA A 157 7.08 -9.79 21.30
C ALA A 157 8.04 -9.17 22.34
N TYR A 158 9.26 -8.82 21.90
CA TYR A 158 10.34 -8.23 22.70
C TYR A 158 10.57 -6.74 22.43
N ALA A 159 9.66 -6.08 21.70
CA ALA A 159 9.86 -4.70 21.27
C ALA A 159 10.03 -3.70 22.43
N SER A 160 9.45 -3.98 23.59
CA SER A 160 9.56 -3.12 24.77
C SER A 160 10.96 -3.17 25.35
N GLU A 161 11.49 -4.38 25.50
CA GLU A 161 12.81 -4.66 26.05
C GLU A 161 13.90 -4.13 25.12
N MET A 162 13.75 -4.33 23.81
CA MET A 162 14.70 -3.83 22.83
C MET A 162 14.72 -2.30 22.77
N LEU A 163 13.54 -1.67 22.83
CA LEU A 163 13.46 -0.20 22.89
C LEU A 163 14.07 0.33 24.19
N SER A 164 13.80 -0.32 25.32
CA SER A 164 14.39 0.05 26.61
C SER A 164 15.91 -0.11 26.61
N ALA A 165 16.45 -1.15 25.97
CA ALA A 165 17.90 -1.35 25.86
C ALA A 165 18.57 -0.32 24.95
N ALA A 166 17.85 0.18 23.94
CA ALA A 166 18.36 1.16 22.99
C ALA A 166 18.09 2.63 23.39
N SER A 167 17.31 2.88 24.45
CA SER A 167 16.76 4.19 24.79
C SER A 167 17.83 5.27 24.91
N THR A 168 18.87 5.06 25.71
CA THR A 168 19.96 6.02 25.89
C THR A 168 20.68 6.37 24.59
N HIS A 169 20.82 5.40 23.68
CA HIS A 169 21.46 5.63 22.39
C HIS A 169 20.53 6.42 21.45
N LEU A 170 19.24 6.11 21.46
CA LEU A 170 18.24 6.82 20.68
C LEU A 170 18.05 8.25 21.20
N GLU A 171 18.13 8.46 22.51
CA GLU A 171 18.10 9.79 23.13
C GLU A 171 19.23 10.66 22.61
N ARG A 172 20.47 10.19 22.73
CA ARG A 172 21.65 10.93 22.21
C ARG A 172 21.56 11.18 20.71
N LEU A 173 21.00 10.24 19.96
CA LEU A 173 20.84 10.35 18.51
C LEU A 173 19.84 11.45 18.12
N PHE A 174 18.70 11.51 18.81
CA PHE A 174 17.59 12.41 18.48
C PHE A 174 17.62 13.73 19.25
N ASP A 175 18.40 13.85 20.32
CA ASP A 175 18.45 15.05 21.16
C ASP A 175 18.72 16.34 20.37
N PRO A 176 19.71 16.41 19.45
CA PRO A 176 19.93 17.62 18.65
C PRO A 176 18.74 17.95 17.73
N TYR A 177 18.05 16.91 17.23
CA TYR A 177 16.88 17.05 16.38
C TYR A 177 15.65 17.51 17.16
N ASN A 178 15.45 17.01 18.38
CA ASN A 178 14.40 17.42 19.30
C ASN A 178 14.57 18.89 19.71
N HIS A 179 15.79 19.34 19.98
CA HIS A 179 16.09 20.74 20.26
C HIS A 179 15.69 21.64 19.08
N LEU A 180 16.13 21.30 17.87
CA LEU A 180 15.75 22.06 16.68
C LEU A 180 14.23 22.03 16.45
N LEU A 181 13.56 20.91 16.71
CA LEU A 181 12.11 20.82 16.57
C LEU A 181 11.38 21.75 17.56
N ALA A 182 11.82 21.80 18.81
CA ALA A 182 11.26 22.68 19.82
C ALA A 182 11.42 24.16 19.43
N GLU A 183 12.56 24.53 18.84
CA GLU A 183 12.79 25.88 18.30
C GLU A 183 11.85 26.21 17.12
N LEU A 184 11.68 25.28 16.18
CA LEU A 184 10.84 25.50 14.99
C LEU A 184 9.34 25.49 15.30
N VAL A 185 8.92 24.70 16.29
CA VAL A 185 7.51 24.42 16.56
C VAL A 185 7.01 25.17 17.79
N HIS A 186 7.54 24.85 18.96
CA HIS A 186 7.24 25.44 20.27
C HIS A 186 8.16 24.82 21.34
N PRO A 187 8.63 25.57 22.36
CA PRO A 187 9.55 25.05 23.38
C PRO A 187 9.02 23.85 24.17
N SER A 188 7.70 23.71 24.31
CA SER A 188 7.07 22.56 24.96
C SER A 188 6.88 21.35 24.04
N PHE A 189 7.20 21.47 22.75
CA PHE A 189 7.08 20.40 21.76
C PHE A 189 8.30 19.50 21.80
N THR A 190 8.49 18.83 22.93
CA THR A 190 9.61 17.92 23.20
C THR A 190 9.08 16.56 23.61
N TRP A 191 9.89 15.52 23.48
CA TRP A 191 9.61 14.21 24.08
C TRP A 191 10.59 13.96 25.22
N LEU A 192 10.06 13.49 26.33
CA LEU A 192 10.83 13.06 27.48
C LEU A 192 11.05 11.55 27.41
N ALA A 193 12.07 11.03 28.08
CA ALA A 193 12.34 9.58 28.17
C ALA A 193 11.08 8.75 28.52
N LYS A 194 10.20 9.27 29.39
CA LYS A 194 8.93 8.63 29.76
C LYS A 194 7.92 8.51 28.61
N ASP A 195 7.96 9.43 27.64
CA ASP A 195 7.09 9.45 26.47
C ASP A 195 7.51 8.39 25.44
N HIS A 196 8.72 7.83 25.59
CA HIS A 196 9.23 6.71 24.80
C HIS A 196 8.98 5.34 25.46
N HIS A 197 8.38 5.30 26.66
CA HIS A 197 8.19 4.06 27.37
C HIS A 197 7.09 3.21 26.74
N LYS A 198 7.45 1.97 26.43
CA LYS A 198 6.51 0.94 26.01
C LYS A 198 6.28 -0.02 27.16
N LYS A 199 5.04 -0.43 27.39
CA LYS A 199 4.74 -1.45 28.39
C LYS A 199 5.18 -2.84 27.86
N PRO A 200 5.93 -3.62 28.66
CA PRO A 200 6.30 -4.97 28.27
C PRO A 200 5.08 -5.89 28.27
N LEU A 201 5.07 -6.84 27.34
CA LEU A 201 4.07 -7.89 27.30
C LEU A 201 4.34 -8.92 28.41
N ASN A 202 3.28 -9.41 29.06
CA ASN A 202 3.41 -10.54 29.98
C ASN A 202 3.73 -11.85 29.23
N ALA A 203 4.09 -12.92 29.95
CA ALA A 203 4.50 -14.19 29.34
C ALA A 203 3.41 -14.78 28.40
N THR A 204 2.15 -14.73 28.83
CA THR A 204 1.00 -15.21 28.05
C THR A 204 0.78 -14.39 26.78
N GLU A 205 0.87 -13.06 26.89
CA GLU A 205 0.75 -12.13 25.77
C GLU A 205 1.90 -12.31 24.77
N LYS A 206 3.14 -12.51 25.26
CA LYS A 206 4.31 -12.82 24.42
C LYS A 206 4.10 -14.12 23.65
N ALA A 207 3.69 -15.19 24.33
CA ALA A 207 3.43 -16.48 23.69
C ALA A 207 2.32 -16.37 22.62
N ALA A 208 1.23 -15.66 22.94
CA ALA A 208 0.16 -15.40 21.98
C ALA A 208 0.63 -14.56 20.78
N HIS A 209 1.50 -13.58 21.01
CA HIS A 209 2.08 -12.77 19.94
C HIS A 209 2.96 -13.60 19.01
N LEU A 210 3.90 -14.36 19.57
CA LEU A 210 4.79 -15.24 18.81
C LEU A 210 4.02 -16.26 17.98
N LYS A 211 2.94 -16.84 18.55
CA LYS A 211 2.05 -17.74 17.81
C LYS A 211 1.40 -17.05 16.62
N ARG A 212 0.86 -15.83 16.80
CA ARG A 212 0.26 -15.04 15.69
C ARG A 212 1.28 -14.70 14.61
N GLU A 213 2.52 -14.39 14.99
CA GLU A 213 3.60 -14.11 14.04
C GLU A 213 3.96 -15.35 13.21
N ALA A 214 4.10 -16.51 13.85
CA ALA A 214 4.35 -17.77 13.17
C ALA A 214 3.24 -18.13 12.18
N GLU A 215 1.97 -18.04 12.60
CA GLU A 215 0.81 -18.26 11.74
C GLU A 215 0.76 -17.26 10.56
N ALA A 216 1.13 -16.00 10.79
CA ALA A 216 1.16 -14.98 9.75
C ALA A 216 2.27 -15.25 8.72
N GLU A 217 3.47 -15.66 9.15
CA GLU A 217 4.56 -16.03 8.24
C GLU A 217 4.23 -17.30 7.44
N GLU A 218 3.59 -18.28 8.05
CA GLU A 218 3.12 -19.47 7.34
C GLU A 218 2.08 -19.11 6.27
N LYS A 219 1.12 -18.25 6.60
CA LYS A 219 0.12 -17.72 5.64
C LYS A 219 0.79 -16.96 4.50
N LYS A 220 1.80 -16.12 4.79
CA LYS A 220 2.57 -15.41 3.76
C LYS A 220 3.34 -16.38 2.86
N LYS A 221 3.97 -17.42 3.41
CA LYS A 221 4.68 -18.44 2.64
C LYS A 221 3.73 -19.17 1.68
N LYS A 222 2.58 -19.65 2.20
CA LYS A 222 1.53 -20.28 1.37
C LYS A 222 1.00 -19.33 0.29
N ALA A 223 0.81 -18.05 0.60
CA ALA A 223 0.37 -17.05 -0.37
C ALA A 223 1.42 -16.82 -1.48
N LYS A 224 2.71 -16.74 -1.13
CA LYS A 224 3.81 -16.63 -2.11
C LYS A 224 3.91 -17.85 -3.02
N GLU A 225 3.75 -19.05 -2.46
CA GLU A 225 3.74 -20.30 -3.24
C GLU A 225 2.56 -20.35 -4.22
N ARG A 226 1.35 -19.98 -3.76
CA ARG A 226 0.17 -19.87 -4.63
C ARG A 226 0.36 -18.84 -5.74
N HIS A 227 0.94 -17.69 -5.43
CA HIS A 227 1.24 -16.65 -6.42
C HIS A 227 2.23 -17.18 -7.48
N LYS A 228 3.34 -17.78 -7.05
CA LYS A 228 4.34 -18.37 -7.95
C LYS A 228 3.75 -19.48 -8.83
N ALA A 229 2.88 -20.32 -8.28
CA ALA A 229 2.17 -21.34 -9.05
C ALA A 229 1.22 -20.72 -10.10
N SER A 230 0.47 -19.69 -9.72
CA SER A 230 -0.41 -18.95 -10.64
C SER A 230 0.38 -18.29 -11.77
N GLU A 231 1.50 -17.62 -11.46
CA GLU A 231 2.38 -17.02 -12.48
C GLU A 231 2.98 -18.07 -13.43
N ALA A 232 3.38 -19.24 -12.92
CA ALA A 232 3.88 -20.33 -13.75
C ALA A 232 2.81 -20.87 -14.70
N GLN A 233 1.57 -21.06 -14.22
CA GLN A 233 0.44 -21.45 -15.07
C GLN A 233 0.13 -20.39 -16.13
N LEU A 234 0.18 -19.11 -15.77
CA LEU A 234 -0.07 -18.00 -16.69
C LEU A 234 0.99 -17.94 -17.79
N LYS A 235 2.27 -18.14 -17.43
CA LYS A 235 3.37 -18.27 -18.40
C LYS A 235 3.20 -19.48 -19.32
N GLN A 236 2.83 -20.64 -18.79
CA GLN A 236 2.56 -21.83 -19.60
C GLN A 236 1.42 -21.60 -20.59
N ARG A 237 0.30 -21.02 -20.15
CA ARG A 237 -0.84 -20.68 -21.03
C ARG A 237 -0.47 -19.65 -22.09
N SER A 238 0.30 -18.62 -21.72
CA SER A 238 0.82 -17.61 -22.65
C SER A 238 1.69 -18.26 -23.72
N ASN A 239 2.61 -19.15 -23.33
CA ASN A 239 3.47 -19.87 -24.26
C ASN A 239 2.68 -20.81 -25.19
N ALA A 240 1.70 -21.54 -24.65
CA ALA A 240 0.82 -22.40 -25.46
C ALA A 240 -0.01 -21.59 -26.48
N TRP A 241 -0.44 -20.39 -26.10
CA TRP A 241 -1.14 -19.48 -27.01
C TRP A 241 -0.22 -18.95 -28.12
N VAL A 242 1.00 -18.52 -27.77
CA VAL A 242 2.01 -18.05 -28.74
C VAL A 242 2.42 -19.15 -29.72
N LYS A 243 2.48 -20.41 -29.26
CA LYS A 243 2.79 -21.57 -30.11
C LYS A 243 1.62 -22.03 -30.99
N GLY A 244 0.44 -21.42 -30.88
CA GLY A 244 -0.74 -21.82 -31.65
C GLY A 244 -1.38 -23.15 -31.20
N GLU A 245 -0.86 -23.80 -30.16
CA GLU A 245 -1.35 -25.11 -29.65
C GLU A 245 -2.82 -25.03 -29.22
N ASP A 246 -3.25 -23.89 -28.66
CA ASP A 246 -4.65 -23.67 -28.27
C ASP A 246 -5.58 -23.45 -29.48
N LEU A 247 -5.04 -22.96 -30.61
CA LEU A 247 -5.76 -22.80 -31.87
C LEU A 247 -5.86 -24.12 -32.63
N GLU A 248 -4.78 -24.89 -32.68
CA GLU A 248 -4.77 -26.25 -33.26
C GLU A 248 -5.71 -27.18 -32.51
N LEU A 249 -5.71 -27.17 -31.18
CA LEU A 249 -6.63 -27.98 -30.38
C LEU A 249 -8.09 -27.58 -30.59
N LYS A 250 -8.37 -26.28 -30.75
CA LYS A 250 -9.72 -25.77 -31.08
C LYS A 250 -10.15 -26.20 -32.48
N LEU A 251 -9.26 -26.10 -33.47
CA LEU A 251 -9.52 -26.53 -34.85
C LEU A 251 -9.80 -28.03 -34.91
N LYS A 252 -8.99 -28.86 -34.25
CA LYS A 252 -9.19 -30.31 -34.18
C LYS A 252 -10.54 -30.68 -33.55
N LYS A 253 -10.94 -30.01 -32.46
CA LYS A 253 -12.26 -30.22 -31.84
C LYS A 253 -13.42 -29.80 -32.74
N ILE A 254 -13.24 -28.74 -33.55
CA ILE A 254 -14.24 -28.32 -34.53
C ILE A 254 -14.35 -29.37 -35.64
N GLU A 255 -13.23 -29.90 -36.13
CA GLU A 255 -13.21 -30.97 -37.14
C GLU A 255 -13.86 -32.25 -36.63
N GLU A 256 -13.55 -32.69 -35.41
CA GLU A 256 -14.16 -33.87 -34.78
C GLU A 256 -15.69 -33.71 -34.64
N ARG A 257 -16.17 -32.51 -34.28
CA ARG A 257 -17.62 -32.21 -34.24
C ARG A 257 -18.25 -32.28 -35.61
N LYS A 258 -17.64 -31.65 -36.62
CA LYS A 258 -18.13 -31.68 -38.00
C LYS A 258 -18.19 -33.12 -38.54
N TYR A 259 -17.17 -33.93 -38.26
CA TYR A 259 -17.15 -35.34 -38.64
C TYR A 259 -18.27 -36.13 -37.94
N ALA A 260 -18.48 -35.91 -36.65
CA ALA A 260 -19.57 -36.56 -35.90
C ALA A 260 -20.96 -36.13 -36.40
N GLU A 261 -21.15 -34.86 -36.74
CA GLU A 261 -22.40 -34.36 -37.36
C GLU A 261 -22.63 -34.98 -38.74
N CYS A 262 -21.58 -35.05 -39.57
CA CYS A 262 -21.65 -35.67 -40.90
C CYS A 262 -21.98 -37.17 -40.79
N LYS A 263 -21.34 -37.89 -39.86
CA LYS A 263 -21.63 -39.31 -39.59
C LYS A 263 -23.07 -39.52 -39.15
N ARG A 264 -23.60 -38.70 -38.24
CA ARG A 264 -25.01 -38.78 -37.82
C ARG A 264 -25.97 -38.50 -38.98
N ALA A 265 -25.66 -37.54 -39.85
CA ALA A 265 -26.49 -37.25 -41.03
C ALA A 265 -26.48 -38.43 -42.01
N PHE A 266 -25.32 -39.07 -42.20
CA PHE A 266 -25.19 -40.28 -43.02
C PHE A 266 -26.00 -41.45 -42.43
N ASP A 267 -25.88 -41.69 -41.13
CA ASP A 267 -26.61 -42.76 -40.43
C ASP A 267 -28.14 -42.55 -40.47
N GLN A 268 -28.62 -41.29 -40.47
CA GLN A 268 -30.04 -40.97 -40.59
C GLN A 268 -30.61 -41.16 -42.01
N LEU A 269 -29.77 -41.08 -43.04
CA LEU A 269 -30.20 -41.21 -44.44
C LEU A 269 -30.48 -42.66 -44.86
N SER A 270 -30.35 -43.64 -43.96
CA SER A 270 -30.79 -45.04 -44.20
C SER A 270 -30.24 -45.63 -45.52
N LEU A 271 -29.02 -45.28 -45.91
CA LEU A 271 -28.37 -45.86 -47.09
C LEU A 271 -27.56 -47.09 -46.68
N VAL A 272 -28.20 -48.25 -46.74
CA VAL A 272 -27.58 -49.59 -46.73
C VAL A 272 -27.94 -50.26 -48.07
N PRO A 273 -27.06 -51.03 -48.74
CA PRO A 273 -25.71 -50.76 -49.20
C PRO A 273 -25.65 -50.79 -50.75
N LEU A 274 -25.13 -49.76 -51.40
CA LEU A 274 -24.87 -49.80 -52.85
C LEU A 274 -23.52 -49.20 -53.20
N CYS A 275 -22.48 -49.61 -52.49
CA CYS A 275 -21.08 -49.36 -52.89
C CYS A 275 -20.23 -50.59 -52.53
N LEU A 276 -20.40 -51.68 -53.27
CA LEU A 276 -19.30 -52.59 -53.56
C LEU A 276 -18.46 -51.94 -54.67
N ARG A 277 -17.16 -51.78 -54.39
CA ARG A 277 -16.09 -51.31 -55.29
C ARG A 277 -16.24 -49.88 -55.79
N LEU A 278 -15.41 -48.99 -55.24
CA LEU A 278 -14.56 -48.08 -56.00
C LEU A 278 -13.51 -47.53 -55.03
N ASP A 279 -12.24 -47.85 -55.31
CA ASP A 279 -11.09 -47.19 -54.72
C ASP A 279 -11.22 -45.68 -55.01
N ALA A 280 -11.48 -44.89 -53.97
CA ALA A 280 -11.51 -43.44 -54.07
C ALA A 280 -10.76 -42.83 -52.88
N SER A 281 -9.57 -42.33 -53.21
CA SER A 281 -8.72 -41.47 -52.38
C SER A 281 -9.51 -40.28 -51.80
N PRO A 282 -9.23 -39.85 -50.55
CA PRO A 282 -9.95 -38.76 -49.92
C PRO A 282 -9.35 -37.41 -50.34
N GLU A 283 -9.53 -37.02 -51.60
CA GLU A 283 -9.32 -35.63 -52.01
C GLU A 283 -10.57 -35.11 -52.72
N LYS A 284 -11.15 -34.07 -52.13
CA LYS A 284 -12.20 -33.18 -52.66
C LYS A 284 -13.65 -33.65 -52.47
N CYS A 285 -14.15 -33.55 -51.23
CA CYS A 285 -15.56 -33.18 -51.02
C CYS A 285 -15.72 -31.67 -51.28
N ASN A 286 -15.97 -31.29 -52.53
CA ASN A 286 -16.34 -29.93 -52.90
C ASN A 286 -17.87 -29.85 -52.92
N VAL A 287 -18.47 -29.33 -51.84
CA VAL A 287 -19.92 -29.14 -51.77
C VAL A 287 -20.29 -27.91 -52.61
N SER A 288 -20.83 -28.18 -53.79
CA SER A 288 -21.34 -27.18 -54.72
C SER A 288 -22.50 -26.39 -54.10
N ARG A 289 -22.37 -25.06 -54.13
CA ARG A 289 -23.39 -24.07 -53.78
C ARG A 289 -24.72 -24.34 -54.49
N VAL A 290 -25.78 -24.58 -53.71
CA VAL A 290 -27.16 -24.32 -54.15
C VAL A 290 -27.48 -22.85 -53.84
N LYS A 291 -27.66 -22.06 -54.89
CA LYS A 291 -28.16 -20.68 -54.82
C LYS A 291 -29.69 -20.71 -54.68
N THR A 292 -30.20 -20.29 -53.54
CA THR A 292 -31.55 -19.71 -53.41
C THR A 292 -31.50 -18.58 -52.36
N ARG A 293 -31.73 -17.35 -52.83
CA ARG A 293 -32.22 -16.19 -52.07
C ARG A 293 -33.67 -15.96 -52.56
N PRO A 294 -34.60 -15.34 -51.79
CA PRO A 294 -34.38 -14.01 -51.20
C PRO A 294 -35.07 -13.67 -49.86
N CYS A 295 -34.54 -12.58 -49.29
CA CYS A 295 -35.15 -11.50 -48.48
C CYS A 295 -36.05 -11.82 -47.27
N LEU A 296 -35.67 -11.29 -46.10
CA LEU A 296 -36.50 -10.38 -45.28
C LEU A 296 -35.68 -9.69 -44.16
N PHE A 297 -35.64 -8.36 -44.24
CA PHE A 297 -35.67 -7.32 -43.20
C PHE A 297 -35.28 -7.63 -41.72
N VAL A 298 -34.40 -6.80 -41.14
CA VAL A 298 -34.68 -5.81 -40.04
C VAL A 298 -33.41 -5.42 -39.23
N LYS A 299 -33.08 -4.12 -39.33
CA LYS A 299 -32.51 -3.15 -38.34
C LYS A 299 -31.23 -3.43 -37.54
N ASN A 300 -30.23 -2.57 -37.84
CA ASN A 300 -29.51 -1.63 -36.95
C ASN A 300 -29.02 -2.08 -35.56
N LYS A 301 -27.69 -1.99 -35.36
CA LYS A 301 -27.09 -0.90 -34.54
C LYS A 301 -25.56 -0.92 -34.62
N CYS A 302 -24.99 0.08 -35.30
CA CYS A 302 -23.69 0.63 -34.95
C CYS A 302 -23.82 1.36 -33.61
N ARG A 303 -22.88 1.13 -32.69
CA ARG A 303 -22.57 2.08 -31.62
C ARG A 303 -21.06 2.28 -31.58
N SER A 304 -20.67 3.47 -32.01
CA SER A 304 -19.46 4.17 -31.62
C SER A 304 -19.44 4.38 -30.10
N SER A 305 -18.23 4.38 -29.51
CA SER A 305 -17.78 5.12 -28.31
C SER A 305 -16.35 4.60 -28.04
N SER A 306 -15.25 5.21 -28.50
CA SER A 306 -14.61 6.43 -27.99
C SER A 306 -14.74 6.63 -26.48
N MET A 307 -13.71 6.24 -25.71
CA MET A 307 -13.31 6.93 -24.49
C MET A 307 -11.81 6.74 -24.23
N SER A 308 -11.06 7.73 -24.69
CA SER A 308 -9.86 8.27 -24.06
C SER A 308 -10.15 8.72 -22.62
N PHE A 309 -9.23 8.47 -21.69
CA PHE A 309 -9.10 9.27 -20.46
C PHE A 309 -7.63 9.63 -20.21
N PRO A 310 -7.35 10.80 -19.62
CA PRO A 310 -6.22 11.64 -19.97
C PRO A 310 -5.08 11.62 -18.94
N GLN A 311 -3.90 12.01 -19.44
CA GLN A 311 -2.82 12.60 -18.67
C GLN A 311 -3.32 13.88 -17.97
N PHE A 312 -3.24 13.94 -16.65
CA PHE A 312 -3.30 15.19 -15.90
C PHE A 312 -1.87 15.66 -15.59
N CYS A 313 -1.35 16.50 -16.48
CA CYS A 313 -0.31 17.47 -16.18
C CYS A 313 -1.00 18.79 -15.78
N GLY A 314 -1.02 19.10 -14.49
CA GLY A 314 -1.44 20.40 -13.99
C GLY A 314 -0.23 21.31 -13.77
N ARG A 315 0.02 22.22 -14.72
CA ARG A 315 0.76 23.47 -14.49
C ARG A 315 -0.11 24.38 -13.62
N MET A 316 0.42 24.91 -12.53
CA MET A 316 -0.12 26.09 -11.88
C MET A 316 0.63 27.34 -12.41
N PRO A 317 -0.09 28.42 -12.75
CA PRO A 317 0.51 29.69 -13.10
C PRO A 317 1.00 30.43 -11.85
N GLY A 318 1.95 31.34 -12.05
CA GLY A 318 2.60 32.09 -10.99
C GLY A 318 1.68 33.03 -10.23
N LEU A 319 2.01 33.18 -8.95
CA LEU A 319 2.12 34.41 -8.20
C LEU A 319 3.23 34.19 -7.17
#